data_AF-A0A2D6AMV7-F1
#
_entry.id   AF-A0A2D6AMV7-F1
#
_cell.length_a   1.000
_cell.length_b   1.000
_cell.length_c   1.000
_cell.angle_alpha   90.00
_cell.angle_beta   90.00
_cell.angle_gamma   90.00
#
_symmetry.space_group_name_H-M   'P 1'
#
loop_
_entity.id
_entity.type
_entity.pdbx_description
1 polymer ?
#
loop_
_entity_poly.entity_id
_entity_poly.type
_entity_poly.pdbx_seq_one_letter_code
_entity_poly.pdbx_strand_id
1 'polypeptide(L)'
;METLLGMKSKVPKKPVLYILLTIGFFVILIVFDKLFGFHYEPVEYETSHDAEHIEEVPAYNADSTEQQSFTSHAEPIDSVAEESEIVTNPEHTIITPENLSTSDYFENLINNYKTNVLSKLEKNKSRTDIVIRYYHHQPDGNSAYVLDELGYYIHEREVDSVYRDFQSNAIFYGDSVSLNDLQIVSYTLINQGLPIKIIKPSRFHDSWKAHSIEIGADTTSTDKTSITLEQLRRISL
;
A
#
# COMPACT_ATOMS: atom_id res chain seq x y z
N MET A 1 -23.08 45.36 74.52
CA MET A 1 -23.98 46.14 73.64
C MET A 1 -23.06 46.69 72.56
N GLU A 2 -23.28 46.31 71.29
CA GLU A 2 -22.48 46.71 70.11
C GLU A 2 -20.99 46.23 70.11
N THR A 3 -20.33 45.91 69.00
CA THR A 3 -20.76 45.88 67.58
C THR A 3 -20.11 44.70 66.83
N LEU A 4 -20.86 44.06 65.94
CA LEU A 4 -20.33 43.20 64.87
C LEU A 4 -19.62 44.07 63.80
N LEU A 5 -18.45 43.66 63.30
CA LEU A 5 -18.02 43.80 61.89
C LEU A 5 -16.57 43.33 61.71
N GLY A 6 -16.26 42.59 60.62
CA GLY A 6 -14.91 42.61 60.07
C GLY A 6 -14.19 41.30 59.67
N MET A 7 -14.84 40.13 59.57
CA MET A 7 -14.20 38.98 58.91
C MET A 7 -14.11 39.19 57.38
N LYS A 8 -13.16 40.02 56.94
CA LYS A 8 -12.67 40.00 55.56
C LYS A 8 -11.86 38.71 55.37
N SER A 9 -12.49 37.68 54.80
CA SER A 9 -11.75 36.51 54.33
C SER A 9 -10.77 36.96 53.24
N LYS A 10 -9.46 36.97 53.56
CA LYS A 10 -8.41 37.09 52.56
C LYS A 10 -8.36 35.78 51.77
N VAL A 11 -9.27 35.63 50.80
CA VAL A 11 -9.17 34.56 49.81
C VAL A 11 -7.79 34.68 49.16
N PRO A 12 -6.92 33.65 49.25
CA PRO A 12 -5.57 33.74 48.70
C PRO A 12 -5.68 33.94 47.18
N LYS A 13 -5.15 35.07 46.69
CA LYS A 13 -5.30 35.47 45.28
C LYS A 13 -4.66 34.47 44.28
N LYS A 14 -3.68 33.68 44.74
CA LYS A 14 -2.96 32.70 43.91
C LYS A 14 -3.84 31.54 43.42
N PRO A 15 -4.50 30.71 44.27
CA PRO A 15 -5.39 29.66 43.79
C PRO A 15 -6.58 30.17 42.97
N VAL A 16 -7.13 31.35 43.28
CA VAL A 16 -8.18 31.96 42.44
C VAL A 16 -7.68 32.24 41.02
N LEU A 17 -6.45 32.75 40.87
CA LEU A 17 -5.83 32.97 39.57
C LEU A 17 -5.61 31.65 38.81
N TYR A 18 -5.16 30.59 39.48
CA TYR A 18 -5.01 29.27 38.84
C TYR A 18 -6.36 28.71 38.36
N ILE A 19 -7.41 28.79 39.17
CA ILE A 19 -8.76 28.33 38.77
C ILE A 19 -9.26 29.10 37.54
N LEU A 20 -9.07 30.42 37.51
CA LEU A 20 -9.44 31.24 36.34
C LEU A 20 -8.63 30.91 35.08
N LEU A 21 -7.32 30.64 35.22
CA LEU A 21 -6.48 30.20 34.10
C LEU A 21 -6.92 28.83 33.55
N THR A 22 -7.23 27.87 34.43
CA THR A 22 -7.73 26.55 34.02
C THR A 22 -9.07 26.66 33.30
N ILE A 23 -10.02 27.45 33.82
CA ILE A 23 -11.31 27.69 33.16
C ILE A 23 -11.08 28.38 31.79
N GLY A 24 -10.21 29.38 31.73
CA GLY A 24 -9.85 30.04 30.47
C GLY A 24 -9.28 29.08 29.42
N PHE A 25 -8.43 28.15 29.83
CA PHE A 25 -7.88 27.11 28.95
C PHE A 25 -8.98 26.19 28.39
N PHE A 26 -9.91 25.71 29.22
CA PHE A 26 -11.05 24.92 28.75
C PHE A 26 -11.98 25.68 27.81
N VAL A 27 -12.23 26.98 28.06
CA VAL A 27 -13.00 27.83 27.14
C VAL A 27 -12.29 27.98 25.79
N ILE A 28 -10.95 28.14 25.79
CA ILE A 28 -10.16 28.18 24.55
C ILE A 28 -10.31 26.86 23.79
N LEU A 29 -10.20 25.69 24.46
CA LEU A 29 -10.39 24.40 23.80
C LEU A 29 -11.78 24.26 23.18
N ILE A 30 -12.85 24.64 23.88
CA ILE A 30 -14.23 24.59 23.35
C ILE A 30 -14.44 25.54 22.16
N VAL A 31 -13.80 26.72 22.18
CA VAL A 31 -13.83 27.64 21.04
C VAL A 31 -13.03 27.11 19.86
N PHE A 32 -11.85 26.51 20.09
CA PHE A 32 -11.06 25.86 19.04
C PHE A 32 -11.81 24.68 18.41
N ASP A 33 -12.44 23.83 19.21
CA ASP A 33 -13.28 22.71 18.74
C ASP A 33 -14.38 23.20 17.78
N LYS A 34 -15.11 24.27 18.17
CA LYS A 34 -16.14 24.90 17.34
C LYS A 34 -15.63 25.69 16.13
N LEU A 35 -14.40 26.21 16.17
CA LEU A 35 -13.83 27.04 15.10
C LEU A 35 -13.12 26.19 14.04
N PHE A 36 -12.49 25.09 14.46
CA PHE A 36 -11.73 24.18 13.60
C PHE A 36 -12.54 22.94 13.20
N GLY A 37 -13.72 22.72 13.78
CA GLY A 37 -14.72 21.79 13.24
C GLY A 37 -14.23 20.35 13.18
N PHE A 38 -13.60 19.86 14.26
CA PHE A 38 -13.22 18.44 14.38
C PHE A 38 -14.45 17.55 14.65
N HIS A 39 -15.45 17.66 13.79
CA HIS A 39 -16.59 16.77 13.74
C HIS A 39 -16.12 15.43 13.18
N TYR A 40 -15.72 14.52 14.09
CA TYR A 40 -15.87 13.10 13.87
C TYR A 40 -17.37 12.78 13.83
N GLU A 41 -18.01 13.06 12.69
CA GLU A 41 -19.26 12.39 12.36
C GLU A 41 -18.93 10.90 12.19
N PRO A 42 -19.53 9.99 12.99
CA PRO A 42 -19.52 8.59 12.63
C PRO A 42 -20.26 8.49 11.29
N VAL A 43 -19.62 7.90 10.28
CA VAL A 43 -20.29 7.64 9.00
C VAL A 43 -21.35 6.57 9.24
N GLU A 44 -22.57 7.01 9.54
CA GLU A 44 -23.74 6.16 9.54
C GLU A 44 -23.98 5.73 8.09
N TYR A 45 -23.78 4.44 7.85
CA TYR A 45 -24.12 3.80 6.58
C TYR A 45 -25.63 3.72 6.46
N GLU A 46 -26.25 4.75 5.87
CA GLU A 46 -27.63 4.66 5.42
C GLU A 46 -27.73 3.56 4.35
N THR A 47 -28.22 2.40 4.77
CA THR A 47 -28.52 1.27 3.88
C THR A 47 -29.77 1.59 3.06
N SER A 48 -29.62 2.37 1.99
CA SER A 48 -30.70 2.70 1.06
C SER A 48 -31.28 1.42 0.42
N HIS A 49 -32.38 0.93 1.00
CA HIS A 49 -33.26 -0.04 0.34
C HIS A 49 -34.07 0.68 -0.73
N ASP A 50 -33.51 0.81 -1.93
CA ASP A 50 -34.30 0.96 -3.14
C ASP A 50 -34.13 -0.28 -4.01
N ALA A 51 -35.26 -0.91 -4.32
CA ALA A 51 -35.31 -2.18 -5.03
C ALA A 51 -35.40 -1.98 -6.55
N GLU A 52 -35.06 -3.07 -7.26
CA GLU A 52 -35.61 -3.40 -8.57
C GLU A 52 -35.08 -2.65 -9.81
N HIS A 53 -33.96 -3.14 -10.35
CA HIS A 53 -34.05 -3.82 -11.65
C HIS A 53 -33.01 -4.96 -11.73
N ILE A 54 -33.48 -6.21 -11.71
CA ILE A 54 -32.65 -7.40 -11.92
C ILE A 54 -32.77 -7.77 -13.39
N GLU A 55 -31.68 -7.68 -14.14
CA GLU A 55 -31.57 -8.34 -15.44
C GLU A 55 -31.04 -9.77 -15.20
N GLU A 56 -31.89 -10.77 -15.44
CA GLU A 56 -31.59 -12.18 -15.12
C GLU A 56 -30.49 -12.74 -16.04
N VAL A 57 -29.29 -12.95 -15.51
CA VAL A 57 -28.26 -13.76 -16.17
C VAL A 57 -28.43 -15.22 -15.73
N PRO A 58 -28.75 -16.17 -16.64
CA PRO A 58 -29.08 -17.54 -16.26
C PRO A 58 -27.87 -18.31 -15.72
N ALA A 59 -28.08 -19.01 -14.60
CA ALA A 59 -27.06 -19.81 -13.93
C ALA A 59 -26.61 -21.01 -14.77
N TYR A 60 -25.31 -21.12 -15.04
CA TYR A 60 -24.71 -22.32 -15.61
C TYR A 60 -24.44 -23.35 -14.50
N ASN A 61 -25.30 -24.36 -14.39
CA ASN A 61 -25.10 -25.48 -13.49
C ASN A 61 -23.97 -26.40 -13.97
N ALA A 62 -23.23 -26.96 -13.03
CA ALA A 62 -22.17 -27.92 -13.29
C ALA A 62 -22.70 -29.35 -13.55
N ASP A 63 -21.77 -30.16 -14.08
CA ASP A 63 -21.81 -31.62 -14.25
C ASP A 63 -22.59 -32.19 -15.44
N SER A 64 -21.81 -32.66 -16.42
CA SER A 64 -22.12 -33.84 -17.23
C SER A 64 -20.82 -34.48 -17.68
N THR A 65 -20.39 -35.47 -16.89
CA THR A 65 -19.35 -36.47 -17.21
C THR A 65 -19.35 -36.90 -18.68
N GLU A 66 -18.18 -36.87 -19.34
CA GLU A 66 -17.86 -37.89 -20.35
C GLU A 66 -16.34 -38.19 -20.39
N GLN A 67 -16.02 -39.48 -20.31
CA GLN A 67 -14.64 -40.00 -20.33
C GLN A 67 -14.24 -40.34 -21.76
N GLN A 68 -13.03 -39.98 -22.20
CA GLN A 68 -12.30 -40.79 -23.18
C GLN A 68 -10.83 -40.94 -22.80
N SER A 69 -10.34 -42.17 -22.91
CA SER A 69 -9.05 -42.64 -22.42
C SER A 69 -8.27 -43.27 -23.59
N PHE A 70 -6.99 -42.93 -23.68
CA PHE A 70 -5.89 -43.59 -24.40
C PHE A 70 -6.17 -44.44 -25.66
N THR A 71 -5.42 -44.14 -26.73
CA THR A 71 -4.81 -45.21 -27.55
C THR A 71 -3.38 -44.81 -27.93
N SER A 72 -2.46 -45.75 -27.81
CA SER A 72 -1.02 -45.61 -28.10
C SER A 72 -0.67 -46.07 -29.51
N HIS A 73 0.37 -45.47 -30.11
CA HIS A 73 1.11 -46.13 -31.19
C HIS A 73 2.59 -45.68 -31.29
N ALA A 74 3.45 -46.66 -31.54
CA ALA A 74 4.90 -46.56 -31.78
C ALA A 74 5.30 -47.86 -32.53
N GLU A 75 6.49 -48.04 -33.10
CA GLU A 75 7.77 -47.30 -33.07
C GLU A 75 8.16 -46.96 -34.56
N PRO A 76 9.42 -46.94 -35.05
CA PRO A 76 10.73 -46.72 -34.44
C PRO A 76 11.63 -45.70 -35.18
N ILE A 77 12.71 -45.24 -34.53
CA ILE A 77 13.95 -44.84 -35.21
C ILE A 77 15.13 -45.49 -34.48
N ASP A 78 16.04 -46.08 -35.26
CA ASP A 78 17.18 -46.88 -34.83
C ASP A 78 18.38 -46.00 -34.37
N SER A 79 19.34 -46.65 -33.70
CA SER A 79 20.69 -46.26 -33.28
C SER A 79 21.37 -45.08 -34.01
N VAL A 80 22.23 -44.29 -33.36
CA VAL A 80 23.61 -44.66 -32.94
C VAL A 80 24.07 -43.86 -31.72
N ALA A 81 24.93 -44.46 -30.90
CA ALA A 81 25.59 -43.80 -29.76
C ALA A 81 26.79 -42.95 -30.20
N GLU A 82 26.97 -41.78 -29.58
CA GLU A 82 28.29 -41.16 -29.49
C GLU A 82 28.52 -40.60 -28.07
N GLU A 83 29.59 -41.09 -27.47
CA GLU A 83 30.02 -40.83 -26.11
C GLU A 83 30.79 -39.49 -26.08
N SER A 84 30.32 -38.52 -25.31
CA SER A 84 31.11 -37.33 -24.98
C SER A 84 31.00 -37.00 -23.50
N GLU A 85 32.04 -37.36 -22.76
CA GLU A 85 32.25 -36.90 -21.39
C GLU A 85 32.42 -35.38 -21.38
N ILE A 86 31.45 -34.65 -20.82
CA ILE A 86 31.66 -33.26 -20.39
C ILE A 86 31.76 -33.26 -18.87
N VAL A 87 32.99 -33.50 -18.40
CA VAL A 87 33.38 -33.23 -17.02
C VAL A 87 33.38 -31.71 -16.82
N THR A 88 32.26 -31.15 -16.38
CA THR A 88 32.19 -29.79 -15.83
C THR A 88 32.02 -29.86 -14.32
N ASN A 89 33.15 -29.66 -13.64
CA ASN A 89 33.25 -29.45 -12.20
C ASN A 89 32.30 -28.30 -11.77
N PRO A 90 31.35 -28.51 -10.84
CA PRO A 90 30.53 -27.43 -10.33
C PRO A 90 31.38 -26.55 -9.40
N GLU A 91 32.02 -25.54 -9.98
CA GLU A 91 32.68 -24.49 -9.22
C GLU A 91 31.62 -23.82 -8.33
N HIS A 92 31.87 -23.86 -7.02
CA HIS A 92 30.87 -23.59 -6.00
C HIS A 92 30.64 -22.08 -5.85
N THR A 93 30.04 -21.47 -6.88
CA THR A 93 29.75 -20.04 -6.95
C THR A 93 28.91 -19.64 -5.74
N ILE A 94 29.54 -18.93 -4.81
CA ILE A 94 28.85 -18.33 -3.67
C ILE A 94 27.84 -17.34 -4.24
N ILE A 95 26.55 -17.62 -4.04
CA ILE A 95 25.45 -16.78 -4.54
C ILE A 95 25.41 -15.49 -3.70
N THR A 96 26.31 -14.58 -4.02
CA THR A 96 26.29 -13.19 -3.56
C THR A 96 25.15 -12.48 -4.28
N PRO A 97 24.39 -11.57 -3.63
CA PRO A 97 23.24 -10.91 -4.27
C PRO A 97 23.55 -10.28 -5.63
N GLU A 98 24.76 -9.75 -5.81
CA GLU A 98 25.26 -9.14 -7.04
C GLU A 98 25.23 -10.08 -8.27
N ASN A 99 25.38 -11.39 -8.06
CA ASN A 99 25.40 -12.41 -9.13
C ASN A 99 24.01 -12.99 -9.47
N LEU A 100 22.95 -12.63 -8.73
CA LEU A 100 21.58 -13.03 -9.06
C LEU A 100 21.09 -12.28 -10.32
N SER A 101 20.29 -12.95 -11.15
CA SER A 101 19.52 -12.24 -12.18
C SER A 101 18.59 -11.23 -11.51
N THR A 102 18.22 -10.17 -12.23
CA THR A 102 17.35 -9.14 -11.68
C THR A 102 15.96 -9.68 -11.32
N SER A 103 15.46 -10.70 -12.02
CA SER A 103 14.19 -11.35 -11.66
C SER A 103 14.33 -12.14 -10.35
N ASP A 104 15.37 -12.97 -10.23
CA ASP A 104 15.60 -13.78 -9.04
C ASP A 104 15.85 -12.91 -7.79
N TYR A 105 16.44 -11.72 -7.96
CA TYR A 105 16.58 -10.75 -6.89
C TYR A 105 15.22 -10.34 -6.30
N PHE A 106 14.25 -9.95 -7.13
CA PHE A 106 12.93 -9.53 -6.67
C PHE A 106 12.08 -10.68 -6.14
N GLU A 107 12.15 -11.87 -6.75
CA GLU A 107 11.49 -13.06 -6.22
C GLU A 107 12.03 -13.44 -4.83
N ASN A 108 13.36 -13.42 -4.65
CA ASN A 108 13.96 -13.62 -3.32
C ASN A 108 13.57 -12.51 -2.34
N LEU A 109 13.48 -11.24 -2.76
CA LEU A 109 13.04 -10.14 -1.91
C LEU A 109 11.57 -10.34 -1.44
N ILE A 110 10.66 -10.71 -2.35
CA ILE A 110 9.27 -11.02 -2.03
C ILE A 110 9.15 -12.26 -1.13
N ASN A 111 9.90 -13.33 -1.40
CA ASN A 111 9.84 -14.54 -0.58
C ASN A 111 10.39 -14.29 0.85
N ASN A 112 11.45 -13.49 0.97
CA ASN A 112 11.96 -13.03 2.26
C ASN A 112 10.93 -12.14 2.98
N TYR A 113 10.25 -11.23 2.28
CA TYR A 113 9.18 -10.41 2.84
C TYR A 113 7.99 -11.25 3.32
N LYS A 114 7.51 -12.19 2.50
CA LYS A 114 6.43 -13.12 2.85
C LYS A 114 6.76 -13.92 4.12
N THR A 115 7.99 -14.43 4.20
CA THR A 115 8.47 -15.24 5.34
C THR A 115 8.71 -14.41 6.60
N ASN A 116 9.21 -13.18 6.50
CA ASN A 116 9.67 -12.40 7.67
C ASN A 116 8.74 -11.29 8.13
N VAL A 117 7.80 -10.84 7.28
CA VAL A 117 6.84 -9.77 7.59
C VAL A 117 5.42 -10.31 7.50
N LEU A 118 4.97 -10.75 6.32
CA LEU A 118 3.59 -11.16 6.07
C LEU A 118 3.13 -12.32 6.97
N SER A 119 3.99 -13.32 7.17
CA SER A 119 3.72 -14.48 8.04
C SER A 119 3.45 -14.13 9.52
N LYS A 120 3.86 -12.93 9.96
CA LYS A 120 3.71 -12.43 11.33
C LYS A 120 2.51 -11.51 11.51
N LEU A 121 1.83 -11.13 10.42
CA LEU A 121 0.57 -10.41 10.51
C LEU A 121 -0.53 -11.31 11.03
N GLU A 122 -1.44 -10.74 11.82
CA GLU A 122 -2.67 -11.42 12.18
C GLU A 122 -3.49 -11.72 10.92
N LYS A 123 -4.22 -12.84 10.93
CA LYS A 123 -5.06 -13.24 9.80
C LYS A 123 -6.08 -12.13 9.49
N ASN A 124 -6.18 -11.76 8.21
CA ASN A 124 -7.04 -10.69 7.71
C ASN A 124 -6.72 -9.30 8.32
N LYS A 125 -5.46 -9.03 8.68
CA LYS A 125 -4.97 -7.70 9.05
C LYS A 125 -3.88 -7.22 8.10
N SER A 126 -4.05 -6.01 7.60
CA SER A 126 -2.98 -5.28 6.93
C SER A 126 -1.97 -4.72 7.94
N ARG A 127 -0.77 -4.41 7.46
CA ARG A 127 0.25 -3.60 8.12
C ARG A 127 -0.29 -2.23 8.52
N THR A 128 0.27 -1.69 9.60
CA THR A 128 -0.06 -0.38 10.16
C THR A 128 1.11 0.61 10.12
N ASP A 129 2.30 0.13 9.76
CA ASP A 129 3.54 0.91 9.68
C ASP A 129 3.73 1.64 8.34
N ILE A 130 3.07 1.18 7.27
CA ILE A 130 3.04 1.83 5.95
C ILE A 130 1.62 1.85 5.40
N VAL A 131 1.21 3.02 4.89
CA VAL A 131 -0.07 3.22 4.19
C VAL A 131 0.17 3.47 2.71
N ILE A 132 -0.47 2.67 1.86
CA ILE A 132 -0.54 2.94 0.42
C ILE A 132 -1.65 3.96 0.18
N ARG A 133 -1.30 5.12 -0.38
CA ARG A 133 -2.26 6.15 -0.81
C ARG A 133 -2.45 6.02 -2.32
N TYR A 134 -3.48 5.29 -2.73
CA TYR A 134 -3.72 5.02 -4.15
C TYR A 134 -4.70 6.03 -4.72
N TYR A 135 -4.22 6.87 -5.63
CA TYR A 135 -5.06 7.74 -6.44
C TYR A 135 -5.56 6.90 -7.62
N HIS A 136 -6.80 6.40 -7.55
CA HIS A 136 -7.30 5.45 -8.55
C HIS A 136 -7.62 6.15 -9.87
N HIS A 137 -6.95 5.74 -10.95
CA HIS A 137 -7.26 6.19 -12.30
C HIS A 137 -7.91 5.06 -13.09
N GLN A 138 -8.85 5.40 -13.98
CA GLN A 138 -9.64 4.41 -14.73
C GLN A 138 -8.78 3.43 -15.57
N PRO A 139 -7.67 3.85 -16.23
CA PRO A 139 -6.81 2.93 -16.97
C PRO A 139 -6.01 1.94 -16.10
N ASP A 140 -5.97 2.13 -14.78
CA ASP A 140 -5.21 1.26 -13.87
C ASP A 140 -5.98 -0.04 -13.56
N GLY A 141 -7.30 -0.06 -13.80
CA GLY A 141 -8.18 -1.15 -13.41
C GLY A 141 -7.99 -1.50 -11.94
N ASN A 142 -7.60 -2.75 -11.65
CA ASN A 142 -7.36 -3.26 -10.31
C ASN A 142 -5.88 -3.44 -9.96
N SER A 143 -4.94 -2.96 -10.79
CA SER A 143 -3.51 -3.34 -10.72
C SER A 143 -2.82 -2.99 -9.39
N ALA A 144 -3.29 -2.01 -8.62
CA ALA A 144 -2.70 -1.68 -7.32
C ALA A 144 -3.25 -2.53 -6.15
N TYR A 145 -4.44 -3.14 -6.26
CA TYR A 145 -5.06 -3.84 -5.12
C TYR A 145 -4.36 -5.14 -4.73
N VAL A 146 -3.54 -5.72 -5.62
CA VAL A 146 -2.67 -6.87 -5.28
C VAL A 146 -1.70 -6.57 -4.12
N LEU A 147 -1.47 -5.30 -3.78
CA LEU A 147 -0.68 -4.91 -2.60
C LEU A 147 -1.37 -5.31 -1.28
N ASP A 148 -2.69 -5.47 -1.24
CA ASP A 148 -3.40 -5.99 -0.06
C ASP A 148 -3.08 -7.48 0.18
N GLU A 149 -2.85 -8.26 -0.88
CA GLU A 149 -2.36 -9.66 -0.76
C GLU A 149 -0.94 -9.73 -0.15
N LEU A 150 -0.17 -8.65 -0.26
CA LEU A 150 1.12 -8.46 0.41
C LEU A 150 0.97 -7.81 1.80
N GLY A 151 -0.26 -7.67 2.29
CA GLY A 151 -0.60 -7.14 3.61
C GLY A 151 -0.43 -5.63 3.74
N TYR A 152 -0.38 -4.86 2.66
CA TYR A 152 -0.36 -3.39 2.75
C TYR A 152 -1.77 -2.83 2.91
N TYR A 153 -1.96 -1.87 3.82
CA TYR A 153 -3.24 -1.15 3.89
C TYR A 153 -3.34 -0.14 2.74
N ILE A 154 -4.40 -0.26 1.93
CA ILE A 154 -4.69 0.65 0.82
C ILE A 154 -5.76 1.67 1.25
N HIS A 155 -5.36 2.93 1.32
CA HIS A 155 -6.23 4.09 1.46
C HIS A 155 -6.41 4.70 0.07
N GLU A 156 -7.49 4.34 -0.59
CA GLU A 156 -7.87 4.89 -1.89
C GLU A 156 -8.25 6.38 -1.80
N ARG A 157 -7.86 7.16 -2.81
CA ARG A 157 -8.05 8.59 -2.90
C ARG A 157 -8.77 8.91 -4.20
N GLU A 158 -9.84 9.69 -4.09
CA GLU A 158 -10.51 10.26 -5.26
C GLU A 158 -9.53 11.10 -6.09
N VAL A 159 -9.76 11.07 -7.40
CA VAL A 159 -9.01 11.78 -8.43
C VAL A 159 -9.93 12.79 -9.10
N ASP A 160 -9.47 14.04 -9.28
CA ASP A 160 -10.21 15.05 -10.03
C ASP A 160 -10.57 14.53 -11.43
N SER A 161 -11.77 14.85 -11.92
CA SER A 161 -12.29 14.36 -13.20
C SER A 161 -11.35 14.65 -14.38
N VAL A 162 -10.58 15.73 -14.33
CA VAL A 162 -9.57 16.13 -15.33
C VAL A 162 -8.40 15.13 -15.42
N TYR A 163 -8.11 14.39 -14.35
CA TYR A 163 -7.00 13.43 -14.29
C TYR A 163 -7.45 11.95 -14.36
N ARG A 164 -8.76 11.66 -14.38
CA ARG A 164 -9.32 10.30 -14.34
C ARG A 164 -8.75 9.35 -15.40
N ASP A 165 -8.51 9.86 -16.61
CA ASP A 165 -8.09 9.06 -17.77
C ASP A 165 -6.56 8.94 -17.92
N PHE A 166 -5.77 9.49 -17.00
CA PHE A 166 -4.31 9.33 -16.98
C PHE A 166 -3.93 8.09 -16.21
N GLN A 167 -3.21 7.14 -16.81
CA GLN A 167 -2.72 5.96 -16.10
C GLN A 167 -1.69 6.32 -15.01
N SER A 168 -1.77 5.66 -13.85
CA SER A 168 -0.77 5.75 -12.78
C SER A 168 0.61 5.41 -13.31
N ASN A 169 1.56 6.31 -13.06
CA ASN A 169 2.92 6.23 -13.60
C ASN A 169 4.00 6.72 -12.62
N ALA A 170 3.63 7.12 -11.40
CA ALA A 170 4.54 7.70 -10.43
C ALA A 170 4.29 7.16 -9.02
N ILE A 171 5.38 7.01 -8.28
CA ILE A 171 5.39 6.63 -6.87
C ILE A 171 6.10 7.73 -6.07
N PHE A 172 5.44 8.23 -5.03
CA PHE A 172 6.02 9.18 -4.07
C PHE A 172 6.08 8.58 -2.67
N TYR A 173 7.23 8.62 -2.01
CA TYR A 173 7.43 7.96 -0.71
C TYR A 173 7.81 8.93 0.41
N GLY A 174 7.54 8.54 1.66
CA GLY A 174 7.98 9.26 2.86
C GLY A 174 9.26 8.69 3.50
N ASP A 175 9.84 9.44 4.43
CA ASP A 175 11.16 9.16 5.04
C ASP A 175 11.25 7.85 5.85
N SER A 176 10.11 7.29 6.28
CA SER A 176 10.05 6.04 7.03
C SER A 176 9.81 4.81 6.15
N VAL A 177 9.61 4.99 4.84
CA VAL A 177 9.47 3.89 3.89
C VAL A 177 10.82 3.22 3.66
N SER A 178 10.92 1.92 3.91
CA SER A 178 12.17 1.20 3.69
C SER A 178 12.45 0.97 2.19
N LEU A 179 13.74 0.83 1.85
CA LEU A 179 14.15 0.51 0.48
C LEU A 179 13.48 -0.79 -0.02
N ASN A 180 13.35 -1.78 0.86
CA ASN A 180 12.72 -3.05 0.54
C ASN A 180 11.23 -2.88 0.23
N ASP A 181 10.49 -2.11 1.03
CA ASP A 181 9.06 -1.85 0.80
C ASP A 181 8.86 -1.10 -0.53
N LEU A 182 9.69 -0.08 -0.78
CA LEU A 182 9.66 0.69 -2.02
C LEU A 182 9.95 -0.18 -3.25
N GLN A 183 10.94 -1.07 -3.16
CA GLN A 183 11.28 -2.03 -4.22
C GLN A 183 10.18 -3.07 -4.44
N ILE A 184 9.61 -3.64 -3.37
CA ILE A 184 8.51 -4.63 -3.44
C ILE A 184 7.29 -4.00 -4.10
N VAL A 185 6.81 -2.86 -3.59
CA VAL A 185 5.63 -2.17 -4.11
C VAL A 185 5.82 -1.83 -5.59
N SER A 186 6.95 -1.22 -5.94
CA SER A 186 7.23 -0.84 -7.34
C SER A 186 7.32 -2.04 -8.29
N TYR A 187 7.99 -3.12 -7.85
CA TYR A 187 8.12 -4.35 -8.64
C TYR A 187 6.76 -5.01 -8.88
N THR A 188 5.94 -5.11 -7.83
CA THR A 188 4.59 -5.66 -7.91
C THR A 188 3.71 -4.86 -8.86
N LEU A 189 3.73 -3.51 -8.79
CA LEU A 189 2.93 -2.65 -9.69
C LEU A 189 3.37 -2.78 -11.16
N ILE A 190 4.69 -2.85 -11.42
CA ILE A 190 5.23 -3.06 -12.77
C ILE A 190 4.79 -4.41 -13.33
N ASN A 191 4.82 -5.47 -12.52
CA ASN A 191 4.32 -6.80 -12.92
C ASN A 191 2.80 -6.82 -13.19
N GLN A 192 2.02 -5.93 -12.55
CA GLN A 192 0.59 -5.71 -12.86
C GLN A 192 0.36 -4.75 -14.04
N GLY A 193 1.39 -4.44 -14.82
CA GLY A 193 1.30 -3.64 -16.04
C GLY A 193 1.27 -2.13 -15.85
N LEU A 194 1.46 -1.61 -14.63
CA LEU A 194 1.53 -0.17 -14.41
C LEU A 194 2.87 0.40 -14.88
N PRO A 195 2.87 1.41 -15.78
CA PRO A 195 4.09 1.97 -16.34
C PRO A 195 4.73 2.98 -15.37
N ILE A 196 5.30 2.47 -14.26
CA ILE A 196 6.00 3.31 -13.28
C ILE A 196 7.22 3.96 -13.96
N LYS A 197 7.18 5.28 -14.12
CA LYS A 197 8.20 6.13 -14.77
C LYS A 197 9.04 6.91 -13.77
N ILE A 198 8.49 7.16 -12.57
CA ILE A 198 9.16 7.92 -11.52
C ILE A 198 8.96 7.26 -10.16
N ILE A 199 10.04 7.21 -9.40
CA ILE A 199 10.04 7.00 -7.94
C ILE A 199 10.86 8.14 -7.34
N LYS A 200 10.28 8.92 -6.43
CA LYS A 200 10.98 10.03 -5.72
C LYS A 200 10.36 10.30 -4.34
N PRO A 201 11.05 10.98 -3.40
CA PRO A 201 10.43 11.44 -2.17
C PRO A 201 9.19 12.31 -2.46
N SER A 202 8.15 12.18 -1.63
CA SER A 202 7.00 13.09 -1.65
C SER A 202 7.45 14.51 -1.28
N ARG A 203 6.75 15.54 -1.77
CA ARG A 203 7.09 16.95 -1.43
C ARG A 203 6.97 17.24 0.08
N PHE A 204 6.14 16.46 0.76
CA PHE A 204 5.96 16.47 2.20
C PHE A 204 6.28 15.05 2.68
N HIS A 205 7.56 14.65 2.58
CA HIS A 205 8.03 13.30 2.91
C HIS A 205 8.13 13.04 4.42
N ASP A 206 7.88 14.05 5.25
CA ASP A 206 8.02 14.04 6.70
C ASP A 206 6.68 13.85 7.44
N SER A 207 6.75 13.89 8.78
CA SER A 207 5.57 13.89 9.66
C SER A 207 4.60 12.72 9.36
N TRP A 208 3.31 12.99 9.21
CA TRP A 208 2.28 11.99 8.92
C TRP A 208 2.46 11.27 7.58
N LYS A 209 3.17 11.87 6.61
CA LYS A 209 3.45 11.27 5.30
C LYS A 209 4.72 10.42 5.27
N ALA A 210 5.57 10.49 6.29
CA ALA A 210 6.78 9.67 6.39
C ALA A 210 6.51 8.17 6.24
N HIS A 211 5.31 7.73 6.67
CA HIS A 211 4.85 6.34 6.64
C HIS A 211 3.93 6.04 5.44
N SER A 212 4.08 6.76 4.32
CA SER A 212 3.19 6.60 3.16
C SER A 212 3.91 6.42 1.82
N ILE A 213 3.29 5.62 0.95
CA ILE A 213 3.64 5.47 -0.45
C ILE A 213 2.43 5.90 -1.27
N GLU A 214 2.56 6.99 -2.00
CA GLU A 214 1.53 7.55 -2.88
C GLU A 214 1.71 7.02 -4.30
N ILE A 215 0.66 6.45 -4.89
CA ILE A 215 0.63 5.91 -6.26
C ILE A 215 -0.39 6.72 -7.06
N GLY A 216 -0.01 7.22 -8.23
CA GLY A 216 -0.91 7.99 -9.11
C GLY A 216 -0.24 8.45 -10.40
N ALA A 217 -0.92 9.33 -11.15
CA ALA A 217 -0.41 9.91 -12.40
C ALA A 217 0.37 11.22 -12.20
N ASP A 218 1.64 11.25 -12.64
CA ASP A 218 2.39 12.46 -12.97
C ASP A 218 2.19 12.82 -14.44
N THR A 219 1.38 13.85 -14.69
CA THR A 219 1.06 14.38 -16.02
C THR A 219 2.23 15.13 -16.67
N THR A 220 3.30 15.45 -15.93
CA THR A 220 4.52 16.08 -16.48
C THR A 220 5.55 15.07 -17.00
N SER A 221 5.26 13.77 -16.85
CA SER A 221 6.19 12.68 -17.11
C SER A 221 5.63 11.64 -18.09
N THR A 222 4.60 11.98 -18.87
CA THR A 222 3.95 11.09 -19.85
C THR A 222 4.94 10.47 -20.84
N ASP A 223 5.91 11.25 -21.31
CA ASP A 223 6.80 10.87 -22.39
C ASP A 223 8.05 10.12 -21.91
N LYS A 224 8.20 9.91 -20.60
CA LYS A 224 9.29 9.13 -20.03
C LYS A 224 9.05 7.64 -20.24
N THR A 225 10.13 6.90 -20.43
CA THR A 225 10.13 5.43 -20.39
C THR A 225 9.85 4.94 -18.97
N SER A 226 9.09 3.86 -18.83
CA SER A 226 8.96 3.16 -17.54
C SER A 226 10.34 2.71 -17.04
N ILE A 227 10.52 2.68 -15.72
CA ILE A 227 11.76 2.20 -15.11
C ILE A 227 11.93 0.71 -15.41
N THR A 228 13.16 0.30 -15.71
CA THR A 228 13.47 -1.12 -15.86
C THR A 228 13.66 -1.77 -14.49
N LEU A 229 13.52 -3.10 -14.41
CA LEU A 229 13.81 -3.83 -13.17
C LEU A 229 15.26 -3.63 -12.70
N GLU A 230 16.20 -3.45 -13.63
CA GLU A 230 17.61 -3.17 -13.31
C GLU A 230 17.78 -1.78 -12.68
N GLN A 231 17.05 -0.78 -13.15
CA GLN A 231 16.99 0.54 -12.53
C GLN A 231 16.32 0.47 -11.15
N LEU A 232 15.21 -0.26 -11.03
CA LEU A 232 14.50 -0.45 -9.76
C LEU A 232 15.39 -1.11 -8.69
N ARG A 233 16.17 -2.12 -9.09
CA ARG A 233 17.12 -2.81 -8.21
C ARG A 233 18.24 -1.90 -7.70
N ARG A 234 18.55 -0.81 -8.44
CA ARG A 234 19.62 0.16 -8.13
C ARG A 234 19.11 1.45 -7.48
N ILE A 235 17.82 1.58 -7.15
CA ILE A 235 17.36 2.76 -6.41
C ILE A 235 18.00 2.80 -5.02
N SER A 236 18.20 4.01 -4.51
CA SER A 236 18.64 4.29 -3.15
C SER A 236 17.74 5.37 -2.54
N LEU A 237 17.70 5.40 -1.22
CA LEU A 237 17.06 6.45 -0.41
C LEU A 237 18.11 7.48 0.03
#